data_AF-A0ABD3FLM0-F1
#
_entry.id   AF-A0ABD3FLM0-F1
#
_cell.length_a   1.000
_cell.length_b   1.000
_cell.length_c   1.000
_cell.angle_alpha   90.00
_cell.angle_beta   90.00
_cell.angle_gamma   90.00
#
_symmetry.space_group_name_H-M   'P 1'
#
loop_
_entity.id
_entity.type
_entity.pdbx_description
1 polymer ?
#
loop_
_entity_poly.entity_id
_entity_poly.type
_entity_poly.pdbx_seq_one_letter_code
_entity_poly.pdbx_strand_id
1 'polypeptide(L)'
;MIATLVIQPPSIHEGGDLVVYRNGEVSYRHDFGKSERASAYFNHYAVHYADAEHASEKVTKGYRLALVYSICLPTGMQDLKQNPDSVVDDLAGVIRDMYTEESCALLLSHEYTEKSIGEMGCGALKGVDNARFRALEEANALVPVDKKLRFFIAKLSQDIDNRLDENGWANWFGRQEICWYSTWRRFRTPHN
;
A
#
# COMPACT_ATOMS: atom_id res chain seq x y z
N MET A 1 -7.08 5.82 7.71
CA MET A 1 -7.77 4.52 7.78
C MET A 1 -6.77 3.45 8.21
N ILE A 2 -7.17 2.53 9.08
CA ILE A 2 -6.37 1.39 9.56
C ILE A 2 -7.02 0.03 9.30
N ALA A 3 -8.35 -0.01 9.20
CA ALA A 3 -9.11 -1.21 8.93
C ALA A 3 -10.42 -0.87 8.24
N THR A 4 -11.03 -1.87 7.63
CA THR A 4 -12.39 -1.82 7.08
C THR A 4 -13.27 -2.74 7.91
N LEU A 5 -14.40 -2.22 8.38
CA LEU A 5 -15.45 -2.98 9.05
C LEU A 5 -16.58 -3.25 8.06
N VAL A 6 -16.88 -4.52 7.84
CA VAL A 6 -18.00 -4.99 7.04
C VAL A 6 -19.04 -5.55 8.00
N ILE A 7 -20.23 -4.96 8.01
CA ILE A 7 -21.40 -5.47 8.75
C ILE A 7 -22.41 -5.97 7.73
N GLN A 8 -22.83 -7.22 7.87
CA GLN A 8 -23.92 -7.83 7.12
C GLN A 8 -25.16 -7.91 8.01
N PRO A 9 -26.20 -7.09 7.74
CA PRO A 9 -27.51 -7.28 8.34
C PRO A 9 -28.15 -8.62 7.92
N PRO A 10 -29.20 -9.05 8.64
CA PRO A 10 -29.92 -10.28 8.31
C PRO A 10 -30.34 -10.30 6.84
N SER A 11 -29.83 -11.27 6.09
CA SER A 11 -30.07 -11.42 4.66
C SER A 11 -29.96 -12.88 4.23
N ILE A 12 -30.84 -13.30 3.32
CA ILE A 12 -30.86 -14.65 2.77
C ILE A 12 -30.14 -14.62 1.43
N HIS A 13 -28.95 -15.24 1.38
CA HIS A 13 -28.14 -15.33 0.18
C HIS A 13 -27.21 -16.57 0.18
N GLU A 14 -26.75 -16.96 -1.02
CA GLU A 14 -25.68 -17.93 -1.25
C GLU A 14 -24.48 -17.23 -1.90
N GLY A 15 -23.25 -17.71 -1.62
CA GLY A 15 -22.02 -17.02 -2.02
C GLY A 15 -21.85 -15.67 -1.31
N GLY A 16 -21.00 -14.79 -1.85
CA GLY A 16 -20.74 -13.49 -1.24
C GLY A 16 -19.80 -13.52 -0.04
N ASP A 17 -18.92 -14.53 0.04
CA ASP A 17 -17.93 -14.66 1.11
C ASP A 17 -16.90 -13.54 1.02
N LEU A 18 -16.45 -13.04 2.18
CA LEU A 18 -15.29 -12.16 2.25
C LEU A 18 -14.04 -13.03 2.32
N VAL A 19 -13.16 -12.88 1.33
CA VAL A 19 -11.89 -13.59 1.26
C VAL A 19 -10.77 -12.59 1.46
N VAL A 20 -9.84 -12.88 2.36
CA VAL A 20 -8.64 -12.07 2.62
C VAL A 20 -7.42 -12.87 2.19
N TYR A 21 -6.54 -12.24 1.41
CA TYR A 21 -5.35 -12.82 0.85
C TYR A 21 -4.09 -12.34 1.57
N ARG A 22 -3.09 -13.21 1.64
CA ARG A 22 -1.75 -12.89 2.10
C ARG A 22 -0.77 -13.54 1.14
N ASN A 23 0.11 -12.74 0.53
CA ASN A 23 1.08 -13.20 -0.47
C ASN A 23 0.44 -13.96 -1.65
N GLY A 24 -0.74 -13.51 -2.11
CA GLY A 24 -1.47 -14.14 -3.22
C GLY A 24 -2.22 -15.42 -2.86
N GLU A 25 -2.11 -15.92 -1.62
CA GLU A 25 -2.84 -17.10 -1.14
C GLU A 25 -4.02 -16.70 -0.24
N VAL A 26 -5.06 -17.53 -0.21
CA VAL A 26 -6.21 -17.32 0.68
C VAL A 26 -5.77 -17.53 2.12
N SER A 27 -5.74 -16.43 2.89
CA SER A 27 -5.39 -16.46 4.31
C SER A 27 -6.60 -16.70 5.22
N TYR A 28 -7.74 -16.12 4.87
CA TYR A 28 -8.97 -16.22 5.65
C TYR A 28 -10.20 -16.08 4.76
N ARG A 29 -11.28 -16.77 5.13
CA ARG A 29 -12.57 -16.71 4.47
C ARG A 29 -13.67 -16.57 5.52
N HIS A 30 -14.52 -15.58 5.36
CA HIS A 30 -15.66 -15.33 6.23
C HIS A 30 -16.96 -15.45 5.44
N ASP A 31 -17.84 -16.35 5.86
CA ASP A 31 -19.09 -16.67 5.16
C ASP A 31 -20.29 -15.84 5.65
N PHE A 32 -20.13 -15.06 6.72
CA PHE A 32 -21.18 -14.29 7.39
C PHE A 32 -22.36 -15.15 7.89
N GLY A 33 -22.04 -16.29 8.51
CA GLY A 33 -23.03 -17.13 9.21
C GLY A 33 -23.94 -17.93 8.28
N LYS A 34 -23.55 -18.07 7.01
CA LYS A 34 -24.27 -18.90 6.03
C LYS A 34 -24.21 -20.38 6.39
N SER A 35 -23.04 -20.90 6.78
CA SER A 35 -22.85 -22.30 7.18
C SER A 35 -23.75 -22.71 8.35
N GLU A 36 -23.95 -21.80 9.30
CA GLU A 36 -24.81 -22.00 10.47
C GLU A 36 -26.29 -21.67 10.22
N ARG A 37 -26.65 -21.23 9.01
CA ARG A 37 -27.98 -20.70 8.65
C ARG A 37 -28.43 -19.51 9.52
N ALA A 38 -27.47 -18.82 10.12
CA ALA A 38 -27.66 -17.67 10.99
C ALA A 38 -27.73 -16.35 10.20
N SER A 39 -27.29 -16.32 8.94
CA SER A 39 -27.27 -15.13 8.09
C SER A 39 -28.64 -14.48 7.92
N ALA A 40 -29.72 -15.24 8.03
CA ALA A 40 -31.09 -14.76 7.88
C ALA A 40 -31.65 -14.06 9.12
N TYR A 41 -31.01 -14.20 10.29
CA TYR A 41 -31.57 -13.80 11.57
C TYR A 41 -30.67 -12.91 12.41
N PHE A 42 -29.35 -13.00 12.21
CA PHE A 42 -28.37 -12.26 13.00
C PHE A 42 -27.52 -11.33 12.13
N ASN A 43 -27.04 -10.25 12.74
CA ASN A 43 -25.99 -9.43 12.16
C ASN A 43 -24.66 -10.18 12.22
N HIS A 44 -23.92 -10.17 11.12
CA HIS A 44 -22.57 -10.71 11.06
C HIS A 44 -21.59 -9.59 10.74
N TYR A 45 -20.37 -9.69 11.23
CA TYR A 45 -19.36 -8.66 10.98
C TYR A 45 -17.98 -9.25 10.79
N ALA A 46 -17.19 -8.58 9.96
CA ALA A 46 -15.79 -8.88 9.75
C ALA A 46 -15.01 -7.57 9.75
N VAL A 47 -13.81 -7.61 10.32
CA VAL A 47 -12.84 -6.51 10.26
C VAL A 47 -11.60 -7.05 9.58
N HIS A 48 -11.10 -6.31 8.59
CA HIS A 48 -9.82 -6.61 7.96
C HIS A 48 -8.96 -5.34 7.90
N TYR A 49 -7.64 -5.52 7.90
CA TYR A 49 -6.72 -4.40 7.76
C TYR A 49 -6.94 -3.68 6.43
N ALA A 50 -6.69 -2.36 6.44
CA ALA A 50 -6.91 -1.48 5.30
C ALA A 50 -6.04 -1.84 4.08
N ASP A 51 -4.93 -2.53 4.31
CA ASP A 51 -3.96 -2.99 3.34
C ASP A 51 -4.03 -4.48 3.06
N ALA A 52 -4.96 -5.20 3.67
CA ALA A 52 -5.20 -6.59 3.34
C ALA A 52 -5.83 -6.69 1.95
N GLU A 53 -5.18 -7.43 1.05
CA GLU A 53 -5.79 -7.83 -0.22
C GLU A 53 -7.04 -8.64 0.09
N HIS A 54 -8.18 -8.27 -0.50
CA HIS A 54 -9.45 -8.91 -0.20
C HIS A 54 -10.40 -8.86 -1.41
N ALA A 55 -11.30 -9.83 -1.45
CA ALA A 55 -12.37 -9.90 -2.44
C ALA A 55 -13.68 -10.29 -1.78
N SER A 56 -14.78 -9.78 -2.30
CA SER A 56 -16.10 -10.35 -2.06
C SER A 56 -16.41 -11.32 -3.20
N GLU A 57 -16.64 -12.59 -2.88
CA GLU A 57 -17.03 -13.57 -3.89
C GLU A 57 -18.41 -13.24 -4.48
N LYS A 58 -18.71 -13.85 -5.62
CA LYS A 58 -20.00 -13.63 -6.29
C LYS A 58 -21.15 -14.16 -5.42
N VAL A 59 -22.20 -13.36 -5.28
CA VAL A 59 -23.49 -13.84 -4.75
C VAL A 59 -24.16 -14.68 -5.82
N THR A 60 -24.47 -15.94 -5.52
CA THR A 60 -25.03 -16.89 -6.48
C THR A 60 -26.55 -16.99 -6.39
N LYS A 61 -27.14 -16.75 -5.22
CA LYS A 61 -28.58 -16.68 -5.00
C LYS A 61 -28.94 -15.64 -3.94
N GLY A 62 -30.14 -15.07 -4.05
CA GLY A 62 -30.66 -14.09 -3.09
C GLY A 62 -29.96 -12.74 -3.17
N TYR A 63 -29.98 -11.99 -2.08
CA TYR A 63 -29.40 -10.65 -1.98
C TYR A 63 -28.59 -10.51 -0.70
N ARG A 64 -27.38 -9.98 -0.82
CA ARG A 64 -26.52 -9.66 0.31
C ARG A 64 -26.49 -8.15 0.53
N LEU A 65 -26.91 -7.71 1.70
CA LEU A 65 -26.76 -6.32 2.14
C LEU A 65 -25.50 -6.22 3.00
N ALA A 66 -24.68 -5.20 2.76
CA ALA A 66 -23.49 -4.93 3.56
C ALA A 66 -23.33 -3.44 3.81
N LEU A 67 -23.02 -3.10 5.06
CA LEU A 67 -22.56 -1.78 5.47
C LEU A 67 -21.04 -1.84 5.60
N VAL A 68 -20.34 -1.00 4.85
CA VAL A 68 -18.86 -0.98 4.81
C VAL A 68 -18.38 0.34 5.36
N TYR A 69 -17.63 0.29 6.46
CA TYR A 69 -17.09 1.46 7.15
C TYR A 69 -15.56 1.45 7.15
N SER A 70 -14.98 2.62 6.93
CA SER A 70 -13.55 2.86 7.13
C SER A 70 -13.26 3.22 8.59
N ILE A 71 -12.46 2.40 9.27
CA ILE A 71 -11.97 2.72 10.61
C ILE A 71 -10.74 3.61 10.48
N CYS A 72 -10.80 4.81 11.05
CA CYS A 72 -9.73 5.80 11.00
C CYS A 72 -9.20 6.10 12.40
N LEU A 73 -7.87 6.09 12.55
CA LEU A 73 -7.25 6.62 13.75
C LEU A 73 -7.38 8.15 13.79
N PRO A 74 -7.60 8.74 14.98
CA PRO A 74 -7.51 10.18 15.17
C PRO A 74 -6.12 10.71 14.79
N THR A 75 -6.06 11.96 14.36
CA THR A 75 -4.82 12.60 13.85
C THR A 75 -3.65 12.53 14.83
N GLY A 76 -3.91 12.51 16.15
CA GLY A 76 -2.88 12.42 17.19
C GLY A 76 -2.46 11.00 17.61
N MET A 77 -2.92 9.95 16.92
CA MET A 77 -2.64 8.55 17.27
C MET A 77 -2.02 7.76 16.11
N GLN A 78 -1.44 8.45 15.12
CA GLN A 78 -0.83 7.78 13.96
C GLN A 78 0.41 6.95 14.32
N ASP A 79 1.05 7.24 15.46
CA ASP A 79 2.26 6.56 15.95
C ASP A 79 1.98 5.12 16.45
N LEU A 80 0.70 4.76 16.67
CA LEU A 80 0.31 3.40 17.08
C LEU A 80 0.24 2.40 15.90
N LYS A 81 0.61 2.81 14.69
CA LYS A 81 0.37 2.01 13.47
C LYS A 81 1.25 0.78 13.29
N GLN A 82 2.31 0.61 14.07
CA GLN A 82 3.05 -0.65 14.28
C GLN A 82 4.23 -0.33 15.19
N ASN A 83 4.58 -1.24 16.10
CA ASN A 83 5.86 -1.16 16.80
C ASN A 83 6.76 -2.29 16.28
N PRO A 84 7.87 -1.97 15.58
CA PRO A 84 8.87 -2.93 15.16
C PRO A 84 10.22 -2.60 15.81
N ASP A 85 10.27 -2.38 17.14
CA ASP A 85 11.51 -1.96 17.85
C ASP A 85 12.77 -2.74 17.42
N SER A 86 12.68 -4.06 17.18
CA SER A 86 13.84 -4.85 16.73
C SER A 86 14.29 -4.59 15.29
N VAL A 87 13.37 -4.26 14.38
CA VAL A 87 13.69 -4.02 12.96
C VAL A 87 14.23 -2.61 12.77
N VAL A 88 13.77 -1.65 13.58
CA VAL A 88 14.22 -0.25 13.52
C VAL A 88 15.67 -0.13 13.93
N ASP A 89 16.09 -0.82 14.99
CA ASP A 89 17.47 -0.80 15.47
C ASP A 89 18.44 -1.42 14.46
N ASP A 90 18.09 -2.59 13.89
CA ASP A 90 18.88 -3.24 12.84
C ASP A 90 19.01 -2.34 11.61
N LEU A 91 17.89 -1.71 11.21
CA LEU A 91 17.87 -0.80 10.07
C LEU A 91 18.68 0.48 10.32
N ALA A 92 18.66 1.01 11.54
CA ALA A 92 19.50 2.16 11.92
C ALA A 92 20.99 1.79 11.86
N GLY A 93 21.35 0.55 12.21
CA GLY A 93 22.69 0.01 12.02
C GLY A 93 23.11 0.03 10.56
N VAL A 94 22.28 -0.51 9.67
CA VAL A 94 22.55 -0.51 8.22
C VAL A 94 22.68 0.91 7.67
N ILE A 95 21.79 1.84 8.06
CA ILE A 95 21.85 3.23 7.59
C ILE A 95 23.16 3.91 8.01
N ARG A 96 23.63 3.68 9.24
CA ARG A 96 24.89 4.24 9.74
C ARG A 96 26.10 3.75 8.94
N ASP A 97 26.05 2.49 8.52
CA ASP A 97 27.13 1.81 7.81
C ASP A 97 27.10 2.07 6.29
N MET A 98 26.03 2.68 5.76
CA MET A 98 25.99 3.13 4.37
C MET A 98 27.09 4.16 4.08
N TYR A 99 27.79 3.95 2.97
CA TYR A 99 28.73 4.94 2.43
C TYR A 99 27.96 6.11 1.82
N THR A 100 28.46 7.33 2.03
CA THR A 100 27.76 8.59 1.74
C THR A 100 27.44 8.84 0.26
N GLU A 101 27.94 8.02 -0.66
CA GLU A 101 27.78 8.17 -2.11
C GLU A 101 26.78 7.18 -2.71
N GLU A 102 26.28 6.21 -1.94
CA GLU A 102 25.37 5.19 -2.47
C GLU A 102 23.92 5.67 -2.40
N SER A 103 23.26 5.70 -3.56
CA SER A 103 21.80 5.89 -3.64
C SER A 103 21.13 4.53 -3.82
N CYS A 104 20.09 4.28 -3.03
CA CYS A 104 19.28 3.08 -3.10
C CYS A 104 17.85 3.42 -3.51
N ALA A 105 17.24 2.59 -4.34
CA ALA A 105 15.86 2.74 -4.78
C ALA A 105 14.99 1.63 -4.19
N LEU A 106 13.82 2.02 -3.67
CA LEU A 106 12.78 1.09 -3.22
C LEU A 106 11.58 1.22 -4.16
N LEU A 107 11.25 0.15 -4.88
CA LEU A 107 10.07 0.12 -5.71
C LEU A 107 8.82 0.07 -4.83
N LEU A 108 7.92 1.02 -5.02
CA LEU A 108 6.64 1.05 -4.33
C LEU A 108 5.73 -0.03 -4.90
N SER A 109 5.03 -0.74 -4.02
CA SER A 109 4.20 -1.90 -4.35
C SER A 109 2.81 -1.50 -4.85
N HIS A 110 2.32 -0.31 -4.47
CA HIS A 110 1.06 0.22 -4.98
C HIS A 110 1.28 1.21 -6.12
N GLU A 111 0.27 1.30 -7.00
CA GLU A 111 0.17 2.39 -7.95
C GLU A 111 -0.32 3.66 -7.25
N TYR A 112 0.40 4.76 -7.46
CA TYR A 112 0.04 6.06 -6.92
C TYR A 112 -0.22 7.06 -8.05
N THR A 113 -1.26 7.87 -7.87
CA THR A 113 -1.54 8.97 -8.80
C THR A 113 -0.60 10.12 -8.51
N GLU A 114 -0.17 10.84 -9.55
CA GLU A 114 0.66 12.04 -9.41
C GLU A 114 0.01 13.09 -8.50
N LYS A 115 -1.33 13.20 -8.55
CA LYS A 115 -2.09 14.09 -7.68
C LYS A 115 -1.91 13.72 -6.20
N SER A 116 -2.07 12.43 -5.86
CA SER A 116 -1.93 11.97 -4.47
C SER A 116 -0.54 12.21 -3.91
N ILE A 117 0.51 11.87 -4.67
CA ILE A 117 1.91 12.08 -4.27
C ILE A 117 2.25 13.56 -4.24
N GLY A 118 1.77 14.34 -5.21
CA GLY A 118 2.01 15.79 -5.28
C GLY A 118 1.37 16.56 -4.14
N GLU A 119 0.17 16.17 -3.69
CA GLU A 119 -0.56 16.83 -2.61
C GLU A 119 -0.11 16.38 -1.21
N MET A 120 0.17 15.08 -1.02
CA MET A 120 0.40 14.50 0.31
C MET A 120 1.82 13.95 0.52
N GLY A 121 2.66 13.89 -0.51
CA GLY A 121 4.02 13.35 -0.41
C GLY A 121 4.03 11.91 0.11
N CYS A 122 4.88 11.64 1.12
CA CYS A 122 4.91 10.33 1.79
C CYS A 122 3.61 9.99 2.53
N GLY A 123 2.78 10.99 2.88
CA GLY A 123 1.45 10.78 3.45
C GLY A 123 0.47 10.09 2.50
N ALA A 124 0.77 10.04 1.20
CA ALA A 124 -0.01 9.29 0.23
C ALA A 124 0.25 7.78 0.28
N LEU A 125 1.40 7.34 0.82
CA LEU A 125 1.82 5.95 0.83
C LEU A 125 0.86 5.10 1.67
N LYS A 126 0.55 3.89 1.19
CA LYS A 126 -0.42 2.97 1.79
C LYS A 126 0.19 1.58 2.01
N GLY A 127 -0.39 0.85 2.96
CA GLY A 127 -0.01 -0.53 3.28
C GLY A 127 1.48 -0.71 3.47
N VAL A 128 2.04 -1.73 2.81
CA VAL A 128 3.47 -2.09 2.90
C VAL A 128 4.41 -0.94 2.56
N ASP A 129 4.03 -0.03 1.65
CA ASP A 129 4.87 1.11 1.28
C ASP A 129 4.94 2.14 2.41
N ASN A 130 3.82 2.38 3.10
CA ASN A 130 3.78 3.24 4.27
C ASN A 130 4.58 2.63 5.43
N ALA A 131 4.38 1.34 5.68
CA ALA A 131 5.09 0.63 6.75
C ALA A 131 6.61 0.65 6.54
N ARG A 132 7.07 0.35 5.31
CA ARG A 132 8.50 0.44 4.95
C ARG A 132 9.04 1.85 5.10
N PHE A 133 8.31 2.86 4.62
CA PHE A 133 8.73 4.26 4.74
C PHE A 133 8.81 4.72 6.20
N ARG A 134 7.85 4.33 7.05
CA ARG A 134 7.87 4.66 8.48
C ARG A 134 9.04 4.03 9.21
N ALA A 135 9.30 2.73 8.98
CA ALA A 135 10.46 2.06 9.54
C ALA A 135 11.77 2.76 9.13
N LEU A 136 11.90 3.17 7.86
CA LEU A 136 13.04 3.95 7.38
C LEU A 136 13.14 5.32 8.06
N GLU A 137 12.02 6.02 8.24
CA GLU A 137 11.97 7.34 8.89
C GLU A 137 12.37 7.27 10.37
N GLU A 138 11.86 6.26 11.10
CA GLU A 138 12.18 5.99 12.50
C GLU A 138 13.66 5.61 12.67
N ALA A 139 14.16 4.66 11.86
CA ALA A 139 15.56 4.26 11.88
C ALA A 139 16.49 5.45 11.56
N ASN A 140 16.12 6.27 10.57
CA ASN A 140 16.88 7.47 10.21
C ASN A 140 16.86 8.56 11.31
N ALA A 141 15.86 8.56 12.20
CA ALA A 141 15.82 9.45 13.35
C ALA A 141 16.86 9.09 14.42
N LEU A 142 17.22 7.81 14.54
CA LEU A 142 18.21 7.28 15.48
C LEU A 142 19.67 7.48 15.04
N VAL A 143 19.88 7.88 13.79
CA VAL A 143 21.21 7.99 13.16
C VAL A 143 21.78 9.42 13.33
N PRO A 144 23.12 9.59 13.48
CA PRO A 144 23.79 10.89 13.51
C PRO A 144 23.46 11.76 12.30
N VAL A 145 23.48 13.09 12.48
CA VAL A 145 23.04 14.06 11.45
C VAL A 145 23.81 13.94 10.14
N ASP A 146 25.11 13.63 10.21
CA ASP A 146 26.00 13.42 9.06
C ASP A 146 25.71 12.13 8.28
N LYS A 147 24.96 11.21 8.88
CA LYS A 147 24.58 9.91 8.33
C LYS A 147 23.09 9.82 7.97
N LYS A 148 22.31 10.87 8.20
CA LYS A 148 20.88 10.87 7.88
C LYS A 148 20.63 10.80 6.39
N LEU A 149 19.81 9.84 5.98
CA LEU A 149 19.32 9.71 4.62
C LEU A 149 18.32 10.81 4.29
N ARG A 150 18.31 11.19 3.01
CA ARG A 150 17.27 12.05 2.42
C ARG A 150 16.36 11.17 1.58
N PHE A 151 15.07 11.22 1.89
CA PHE A 151 14.07 10.45 1.16
C PHE A 151 13.47 11.29 0.03
N PHE A 152 13.33 10.66 -1.13
CA PHE A 152 12.67 11.21 -2.30
C PHE A 152 11.71 10.17 -2.87
N ILE A 153 10.60 10.63 -3.44
CA ILE A 153 9.70 9.79 -4.23
C ILE A 153 9.95 10.13 -5.69
N ALA A 154 10.22 9.14 -6.53
CA ALA A 154 10.43 9.35 -7.96
C ALA A 154 9.39 8.58 -8.77
N LYS A 155 8.88 9.19 -9.83
CA LYS A 155 8.12 8.50 -10.88
C LYS A 155 9.05 8.30 -12.07
N LEU A 156 9.27 7.05 -12.45
CA LEU A 156 9.95 6.67 -13.67
C LEU A 156 8.89 6.36 -14.73
N SER A 157 8.88 7.11 -15.82
CA SER A 157 8.07 6.83 -17.01
C SER A 157 9.01 6.37 -18.12
N GLN A 158 8.72 5.22 -18.72
CA GLN A 158 9.45 4.72 -19.89
C GLN A 158 8.47 4.53 -21.04
N ASP A 159 8.70 5.24 -22.13
CA ASP A 159 8.00 4.98 -23.39
C ASP A 159 8.73 3.88 -24.17
N ILE A 160 8.00 2.92 -24.72
CA ILE A 160 8.57 1.81 -25.48
C ILE A 160 7.92 1.84 -26.87
N ASP A 161 8.69 2.26 -27.88
CA ASP A 161 8.24 2.27 -29.28
C ASP A 161 8.53 0.89 -29.88
N ASN A 162 7.48 0.09 -30.02
CA ASN A 162 7.55 -1.21 -30.67
C ASN A 162 7.23 -1.03 -32.16
N ARG A 163 8.25 -1.08 -33.01
CA ARG A 163 8.07 -1.08 -34.47
C ARG A 163 8.35 -2.46 -35.06
N LEU A 164 7.52 -2.83 -36.02
CA LEU A 164 7.78 -3.97 -36.90
C LEU A 164 8.78 -3.51 -37.96
N ASP A 165 9.97 -4.10 -37.98
CA ASP A 165 10.94 -3.94 -39.07
C ASP A 165 11.04 -5.22 -39.91
N GLU A 166 11.87 -5.18 -40.96
CA GLU A 166 12.04 -6.29 -41.90
C GLU A 166 12.60 -7.58 -41.25
N ASN A 167 13.11 -7.50 -40.01
CA ASN A 167 13.70 -8.61 -39.28
C ASN A 167 12.88 -9.07 -38.05
N GLY A 168 11.73 -8.43 -37.76
CA GLY A 168 10.83 -8.81 -36.67
C GLY A 168 10.49 -7.68 -35.69
N TRP A 169 10.12 -8.04 -34.46
CA TRP A 169 9.89 -7.05 -33.39
C TRP A 169 11.22 -6.48 -32.90
N ALA A 170 11.50 -5.23 -33.26
CA ALA A 170 12.66 -4.50 -32.76
C ALA A 170 12.22 -3.53 -31.65
N ASN A 171 12.70 -3.76 -30.43
CA ASN A 171 12.47 -2.86 -29.30
C ASN A 171 13.45 -1.67 -29.40
N TRP A 172 12.93 -0.49 -29.71
CA TRP A 172 13.70 0.74 -29.62
C TRP A 172 13.35 1.43 -28.29
N PHE A 173 14.36 1.68 -27.45
CA PHE A 173 14.13 2.35 -26.16
C PHE A 173 13.67 3.78 -26.42
N GLY A 174 12.40 4.06 -26.12
CA GLY A 174 11.83 5.40 -26.14
C GLY A 174 12.32 6.24 -24.96
N ARG A 175 11.83 7.48 -24.92
CA ARG A 175 12.21 8.52 -23.97
C ARG A 175 11.95 8.08 -22.53
N GLN A 176 12.96 8.18 -21.67
CA GLN A 176 12.83 8.01 -20.23
C GLN A 176 12.65 9.37 -19.57
N GLU A 177 11.66 9.49 -18.68
CA GLU A 177 11.46 10.69 -17.86
C GLU A 177 11.41 10.31 -16.38
N ILE A 178 12.21 11.01 -15.57
CA ILE A 178 12.22 10.87 -14.11
C ILE A 178 11.65 12.15 -13.49
N CYS A 179 10.55 12.02 -12.78
CA CYS A 179 9.93 13.10 -12.02
C CYS A 179 10.19 12.90 -10.53
N TRP A 180 10.93 13.82 -9.91
CA TRP A 180 11.24 13.79 -8.48
C TRP A 180 10.20 14.57 -7.66
N TYR A 181 9.78 13.97 -6.54
CA TYR A 181 8.89 14.54 -5.55
C TYR A 181 9.61 14.54 -4.20
N SER A 182 9.67 15.69 -3.55
CA SER A 182 10.13 15.78 -2.16
C SER A 182 9.07 15.16 -1.24
N THR A 183 9.52 14.61 -0.11
CA THR A 183 8.63 14.18 0.97
C THR A 183 7.81 15.35 1.55
N TRP A 184 8.28 16.58 1.36
CA TRP A 184 7.60 17.82 1.71
C TRP A 184 7.61 18.80 0.53
N ARG A 185 6.42 19.07 -0.03
CA ARG A 185 6.07 20.02 -1.11
C ARG A 185 7.13 20.26 -2.23
N ARG A 186 6.74 19.81 -3.43
CA ARG A 186 7.26 20.08 -4.79
C ARG A 186 8.48 21.03 -4.90
N PHE A 187 9.63 20.48 -5.30
CA PHE A 187 10.58 21.24 -6.13
C PHE A 187 10.35 20.90 -7.61
N ARG A 188 10.27 21.94 -8.43
CA ARG A 188 10.32 21.86 -9.89
C ARG A 188 11.75 21.48 -10.26
N THR A 189 11.92 20.49 -11.14
CA THR A 189 13.23 20.07 -11.67
C THR A 189 13.98 21.26 -12.28
N PRO A 190 15.31 21.37 -12.12
CA PRO A 190 16.14 22.12 -13.06
C PRO A 190 16.24 21.31 -14.35
N HIS A 191 15.96 21.95 -15.48
CA HIS A 191 16.30 21.41 -16.79
C HIS A 191 17.82 21.37 -16.93
N ASN A 192 18.34 20.23 -17.38
CA ASN A 192 19.59 20.16 -18.12
C ASN A 192 19.24 20.10 -19.61
#